data_AF-A0A8A1RJE5-F1
#
_entry.id   AF-A0A8A1RJE5-F1
#
_cell.length_a   1.000
_cell.length_b   1.000
_cell.length_c   1.000
_cell.angle_alpha   90.00
_cell.angle_beta   90.00
_cell.angle_gamma   90.00
#
_symmetry.space_group_name_H-M   'P 1'
#
loop_
_entity.id
_entity.type
_entity.pdbx_description
1 polymer ?
#
loop_
_entity_poly.entity_id
_entity_poly.type
_entity_poly.pdbx_seq_one_letter_code
_entity_poly.pdbx_strand_id
1 'polypeptide(L)'
;MKDLYENCQIKKEKEISCEEAQAIARIDQNGRVYCDCGPAKTYHNGKCERPPIASTFCPTGYVRLRGQCRDACTANVTSPICPEGCTPMTNDQMPFHCKCKSGFELAEDGLTCREKVVCNEEEKKKCHESEICTIIDTKAVCTCAEGLQRLNGVCTDKCTTKCDHKFAKCVIIDRYERCTCIYPLSKTSNGNQMCTLEFYSYILVFQTNDTEPYTSSFCDNKLPDITSALKVVFGRELLKVETVSCKNEFVLRLVFENKQHPAVLRRMSNCQYPQGDVCIFPPKLNVKATSLKAIKEEDLCAGILQELFNVSDASSECTKEEDNYSIRCKEGFTAYGEVKSGRLTRWFCKAKDLLTSSSTESNAPETVSPEAGSRETTTLNNPEDPCISIPCFNNGLCKKGPKNTYMCECKQGFAGERCERNAGKKLEAQVVAVITFLIGMQLSLRWMFGLA
;
A
#
# COMPACT_ATOMS: atom_id res chain seq x y z
N MET A 1 53.02 -11.81 8.15
CA MET A 1 52.96 -12.71 6.97
C MET A 1 54.10 -13.74 6.98
N LYS A 2 54.26 -14.51 8.07
CA LYS A 2 54.77 -15.90 7.98
C LYS A 2 54.56 -16.76 9.23
N ASP A 3 54.42 -16.20 10.44
CA ASP A 3 54.35 -17.04 11.66
C ASP A 3 53.13 -16.72 12.56
N LEU A 4 51.93 -16.95 12.02
CA LEU A 4 50.72 -17.18 12.83
C LEU A 4 50.11 -18.56 12.53
N TYR A 5 50.93 -19.44 11.97
CA TYR A 5 50.84 -20.89 12.14
C TYR A 5 51.43 -21.19 13.53
N GLU A 6 50.62 -21.54 14.53
CA GLU A 6 50.95 -22.63 15.49
C GLU A 6 50.00 -22.80 16.70
N ASN A 7 49.05 -21.90 16.99
CA ASN A 7 48.24 -22.04 18.22
C ASN A 7 46.72 -22.09 18.00
N CYS A 8 46.25 -23.04 17.19
CA CYS A 8 44.88 -23.51 17.29
C CYS A 8 44.84 -25.05 17.24
N GLN A 9 45.14 -25.67 18.37
CA GLN A 9 44.57 -26.97 18.69
C GLN A 9 43.06 -26.80 18.92
N ILE A 10 42.29 -26.73 17.83
CA ILE A 10 40.85 -26.93 17.86
C ILE A 10 40.57 -28.22 17.09
N LYS A 11 39.92 -29.13 17.80
CA LYS A 11 39.69 -30.54 17.46
C LYS A 11 39.16 -30.72 16.04
N LYS A 12 39.69 -31.73 15.34
CA LYS A 12 39.16 -32.35 14.12
C LYS A 12 37.64 -32.57 14.21
N GLU A 13 36.86 -31.66 13.64
CA GLU A 13 35.49 -31.93 13.20
C GLU A 13 35.43 -31.56 11.71
N LYS A 14 35.22 -32.58 10.88
CA LYS A 14 35.09 -32.58 9.41
C LYS A 14 34.97 -31.18 8.78
N GLU A 15 36.01 -30.75 8.04
CA GLU A 15 35.85 -29.71 7.02
C GLU A 15 34.75 -30.15 6.05
N ILE A 16 33.61 -29.48 6.11
CA ILE A 16 32.53 -29.70 5.16
C ILE A 16 32.94 -28.97 3.87
N SER A 17 33.56 -29.67 2.92
CA SER A 17 33.74 -29.13 1.57
C SER A 17 32.37 -29.06 0.87
N CYS A 18 31.83 -27.84 0.73
CA CYS A 18 30.56 -27.61 0.04
C CYS A 18 30.72 -27.53 -1.50
N GLU A 19 31.97 -27.51 -2.01
CA GLU A 19 32.29 -27.34 -3.43
C GLU A 19 31.88 -28.56 -4.27
N GLU A 20 32.08 -29.77 -3.75
CA GLU A 20 31.66 -31.03 -4.41
C GLU A 20 30.13 -31.17 -4.48
N ALA A 21 29.38 -30.38 -3.71
CA ALA A 21 27.93 -30.46 -3.55
C ALA A 21 27.13 -29.37 -4.29
N GLN A 22 27.80 -28.47 -5.02
CA GLN A 22 27.19 -27.25 -5.59
C GLN A 22 26.44 -26.41 -4.51
N ALA A 23 26.98 -26.36 -3.29
CA ALA A 23 26.36 -25.71 -2.14
C ALA A 23 27.19 -24.52 -1.64
N ILE A 24 26.55 -23.56 -0.98
CA ILE A 24 27.24 -22.39 -0.39
C ILE A 24 27.46 -22.63 1.10
N ALA A 25 28.70 -22.54 1.57
CA ALA A 25 28.98 -22.62 3.01
C ALA A 25 28.42 -21.38 3.75
N ARG A 26 27.66 -21.61 4.83
CA ARG A 26 27.11 -20.56 5.70
C ARG A 26 27.32 -20.89 7.16
N ILE A 27 27.23 -19.87 8.01
CA ILE A 27 27.37 -19.96 9.46
C ILE A 27 26.03 -19.60 10.09
N ASP A 28 25.54 -20.44 11.01
CA ASP A 28 24.31 -20.16 11.76
C ASP A 28 24.54 -19.19 12.94
N GLN A 29 23.48 -18.80 13.63
CA GLN A 29 23.53 -17.87 14.77
C GLN A 29 24.32 -18.42 15.98
N ASN A 30 24.65 -19.72 15.99
CA ASN A 30 25.43 -20.39 17.03
C ASN A 30 26.86 -20.68 16.57
N GLY A 31 27.30 -20.13 15.42
CA GLY A 31 28.65 -20.31 14.90
C GLY A 31 28.89 -21.64 14.18
N ARG A 32 27.85 -22.43 13.88
CA ARG A 32 28.01 -23.72 13.18
C ARG A 32 28.03 -23.54 11.68
N VAL A 33 29.01 -24.14 11.02
CA VAL A 33 29.16 -24.14 9.55
C VAL A 33 28.24 -25.21 8.94
N TYR A 34 27.45 -24.85 7.92
CA TYR A 34 26.60 -25.76 7.17
C TYR A 34 26.60 -25.43 5.66
N CYS A 35 26.29 -26.42 4.81
CA CYS A 35 26.12 -26.19 3.37
C CYS A 35 24.68 -25.82 3.02
N ASP A 36 24.48 -24.64 2.46
CA ASP A 36 23.22 -24.13 1.92
C ASP A 36 23.04 -24.61 0.47
N CYS A 37 22.08 -25.51 0.27
CA CYS A 37 21.75 -26.13 -1.02
C CYS A 37 20.73 -25.32 -1.85
N GLY A 38 20.40 -24.11 -1.42
CA GLY A 38 19.32 -23.34 -2.03
C GLY A 38 17.93 -23.92 -1.72
N PRO A 39 16.89 -23.49 -2.44
CA PRO A 39 15.50 -23.60 -1.97
C PRO A 39 14.78 -24.89 -2.35
N ALA A 40 15.29 -25.64 -3.32
CA ALA A 40 14.66 -26.87 -3.80
C ALA A 40 15.28 -28.13 -3.18
N LYS A 41 16.43 -28.00 -2.51
CA LYS A 41 17.23 -29.14 -2.07
C LYS A 41 17.82 -28.93 -0.68
N THR A 42 18.07 -30.02 0.02
CA THR A 42 18.72 -30.12 1.32
C THR A 42 19.98 -30.95 1.17
N TYR A 43 20.96 -30.59 1.98
CA TYR A 43 22.25 -31.24 2.02
C TYR A 43 22.11 -32.60 2.69
N HIS A 44 22.45 -33.67 1.97
CA HIS A 44 22.41 -35.03 2.50
C HIS A 44 23.54 -35.87 1.89
N ASN A 45 24.30 -36.59 2.73
CA ASN A 45 25.44 -37.43 2.33
C ASN A 45 26.42 -36.76 1.34
N GLY A 46 26.76 -35.50 1.57
CA GLY A 46 27.72 -34.79 0.73
C GLY A 46 27.15 -34.18 -0.55
N LYS A 47 25.83 -34.24 -0.79
CA LYS A 47 25.20 -33.72 -2.02
C LYS A 47 23.89 -32.97 -1.74
N CYS A 48 23.56 -32.01 -2.59
CA CYS A 48 22.26 -31.33 -2.60
C CYS A 48 21.27 -32.10 -3.48
N GLU A 49 20.56 -33.07 -2.89
CA GLU A 49 19.69 -33.98 -3.65
C GLU A 49 18.27 -34.13 -3.09
N ARG A 50 18.02 -33.82 -1.80
CA ARG A 50 16.72 -34.10 -1.17
C ARG A 50 15.83 -32.87 -1.10
N PRO A 51 14.51 -32.95 -1.34
CA PRO A 51 13.60 -31.84 -1.04
C PRO A 51 13.72 -31.38 0.43
N PRO A 52 13.41 -30.11 0.77
CA PRO A 52 13.38 -29.64 2.15
C PRO A 52 12.54 -30.52 3.06
N ILE A 53 13.00 -30.74 4.29
CA ILE A 53 12.28 -31.53 5.29
C ILE A 53 10.88 -30.92 5.45
N ALA A 54 9.85 -31.74 5.20
CA ALA A 54 8.44 -31.38 5.04
C ALA A 54 7.74 -30.80 6.29
N SER A 55 8.48 -30.37 7.31
CA SER A 55 7.96 -29.90 8.59
C SER A 55 7.86 -28.37 8.72
N THR A 56 8.28 -27.57 7.74
CA THR A 56 8.28 -26.09 7.86
C THR A 56 7.63 -25.31 6.72
N PHE A 57 7.37 -25.89 5.54
CA PHE A 57 6.89 -25.12 4.37
C PHE A 57 6.06 -25.98 3.39
N CYS A 58 5.15 -25.36 2.64
CA CYS A 58 4.36 -26.01 1.57
C CYS A 58 4.69 -25.44 0.19
N PRO A 59 4.76 -26.29 -0.86
CA PRO A 59 4.93 -25.82 -2.24
C PRO A 59 3.84 -24.81 -2.64
N THR A 60 4.13 -23.94 -3.60
CA THR A 60 3.13 -22.98 -4.12
C THR A 60 1.90 -23.73 -4.63
N GLY A 61 0.73 -23.22 -4.29
CA GLY A 61 -0.56 -23.89 -4.55
C GLY A 61 -0.93 -24.95 -3.49
N TYR A 62 -0.13 -25.13 -2.45
CA TYR A 62 -0.46 -25.92 -1.26
C TYR A 62 -0.41 -25.04 0.01
N VAL A 63 -1.33 -25.27 0.93
CA VAL A 63 -1.38 -24.61 2.23
C VAL A 63 -1.17 -25.59 3.37
N ARG A 64 -0.56 -25.10 4.45
CA ARG A 64 -0.31 -25.91 5.64
C ARG A 64 -1.57 -26.01 6.48
N LEU A 65 -2.14 -27.20 6.58
CA LEU A 65 -3.27 -27.49 7.46
C LEU A 65 -2.91 -28.69 8.34
N ARG A 66 -2.98 -28.51 9.67
CA ARG A 66 -2.70 -29.57 10.67
C ARG A 66 -1.34 -30.25 10.49
N GLY A 67 -0.31 -29.47 10.11
CA GLY A 67 1.05 -29.98 9.94
C GLY A 67 1.32 -30.69 8.61
N GLN A 68 0.36 -30.76 7.70
CA GLN A 68 0.51 -31.34 6.37
C GLN A 68 0.25 -30.29 5.29
N CYS A 69 0.94 -30.42 4.16
CA CYS A 69 0.67 -29.61 2.98
C CYS A 69 -0.52 -30.20 2.24
N ARG A 70 -1.60 -29.44 2.17
CA ARG A 70 -2.80 -29.77 1.40
C ARG A 70 -2.90 -28.82 0.24
N ASP A 71 -3.34 -29.33 -0.90
CA ASP A 71 -3.60 -28.50 -2.06
C ASP A 71 -4.56 -27.36 -1.68
N ALA A 72 -4.25 -26.13 -2.10
CA ALA A 72 -4.96 -24.93 -1.70
C ALA A 72 -6.43 -24.98 -2.12
N CYS A 73 -6.73 -25.68 -3.21
CA CYS A 73 -8.08 -25.87 -3.69
C CYS A 73 -8.89 -26.82 -2.80
N THR A 74 -8.37 -28.01 -2.50
CA THR A 74 -8.98 -28.98 -1.57
C THR A 74 -9.04 -28.47 -0.13
N ALA A 75 -8.16 -27.55 0.24
CA ALA A 75 -8.16 -26.84 1.51
C ALA A 75 -9.21 -25.72 1.60
N ASN A 76 -9.91 -25.40 0.49
CA ASN A 76 -10.92 -24.34 0.39
C ASN A 76 -10.41 -22.94 0.82
N VAL A 77 -9.14 -22.65 0.55
CA VAL A 77 -8.51 -21.36 0.85
C VAL A 77 -8.19 -20.56 -0.41
N THR A 78 -8.57 -21.07 -1.57
CA THR A 78 -8.36 -20.45 -2.89
C THR A 78 -9.32 -19.32 -3.18
N SER A 79 -10.32 -19.00 -2.35
CA SER A 79 -11.27 -17.91 -2.63
C SER A 79 -10.63 -16.56 -3.03
N PRO A 80 -9.46 -16.12 -2.47
CA PRO A 80 -8.77 -14.91 -2.93
C PRO A 80 -8.06 -15.05 -4.29
N ILE A 81 -7.84 -16.27 -4.77
CA ILE A 81 -7.08 -16.65 -5.98
C ILE A 81 -8.05 -17.06 -7.10
N CYS A 82 -8.99 -17.96 -6.79
CA CYS A 82 -10.11 -18.40 -7.61
C CYS A 82 -11.43 -18.03 -6.90
N PRO A 83 -11.96 -16.81 -7.11
CA PRO A 83 -13.20 -16.38 -6.45
C PRO A 83 -14.41 -17.26 -6.80
N GLU A 84 -14.43 -17.85 -8.00
CA GLU A 84 -15.48 -18.76 -8.48
C GLU A 84 -15.23 -20.24 -8.10
N GLY A 85 -14.24 -20.48 -7.24
CA GLY A 85 -13.81 -21.83 -6.84
C GLY A 85 -12.81 -22.44 -7.82
N CYS A 86 -12.42 -23.68 -7.54
CA CYS A 86 -11.31 -24.34 -8.23
C CYS A 86 -11.57 -25.86 -8.38
N THR A 87 -10.74 -26.53 -9.16
CA THR A 87 -10.75 -27.97 -9.39
C THR A 87 -9.33 -28.50 -9.19
N PRO A 88 -9.09 -29.43 -8.24
CA PRO A 88 -7.76 -29.99 -8.02
C PRO A 88 -7.31 -30.83 -9.23
N MET A 89 -6.01 -30.82 -9.50
CA MET A 89 -5.38 -31.57 -10.58
C MET A 89 -4.42 -32.64 -10.04
N THR A 90 -4.19 -33.67 -10.84
CA THR A 90 -3.25 -34.77 -10.52
C THR A 90 -1.85 -34.57 -11.11
N ASN A 91 -1.56 -33.40 -11.70
CA ASN A 91 -0.28 -33.11 -12.35
C ASN A 91 0.63 -32.32 -11.40
N ASP A 92 1.88 -32.78 -11.23
CA ASP A 92 2.91 -32.15 -10.38
C ASP A 92 3.34 -30.75 -10.84
N GLN A 93 3.02 -30.37 -12.08
CA GLN A 93 3.32 -29.04 -12.63
C GLN A 93 2.31 -27.96 -12.20
N MET A 94 1.05 -28.32 -11.91
CA MET A 94 0.03 -27.36 -11.50
C MET A 94 -1.05 -28.02 -10.62
N PRO A 95 -1.17 -27.63 -9.34
CA PRO A 95 -1.94 -28.41 -8.37
C PRO A 95 -3.46 -28.24 -8.47
N PHE A 96 -3.96 -27.16 -9.07
CA PHE A 96 -5.38 -26.93 -9.28
C PHE A 96 -5.64 -25.99 -10.46
N HIS A 97 -6.86 -26.03 -10.97
CA HIS A 97 -7.40 -25.09 -11.94
C HIS A 97 -8.45 -24.18 -11.31
N CYS A 98 -8.50 -22.90 -11.67
CA CYS A 98 -9.62 -22.03 -11.28
C CYS A 98 -10.87 -22.34 -12.11
N LYS A 99 -12.05 -22.12 -11.53
CA LYS A 99 -13.31 -22.06 -12.27
C LYS A 99 -13.53 -20.63 -12.74
N CYS A 100 -14.19 -20.47 -13.88
CA CYS A 100 -14.47 -19.17 -14.47
C CYS A 100 -15.97 -18.88 -14.49
N LYS A 101 -16.33 -17.62 -14.24
CA LYS A 101 -17.70 -17.12 -14.39
C LYS A 101 -18.15 -17.20 -15.85
N SER A 102 -19.47 -17.19 -16.07
CA SER A 102 -20.06 -17.15 -17.42
C SER A 102 -19.52 -15.98 -18.23
N GLY A 103 -19.17 -16.22 -19.51
CA GLY A 103 -18.52 -15.24 -20.39
C GLY A 103 -16.99 -15.26 -20.33
N PHE A 104 -16.39 -16.12 -19.50
CA PHE A 104 -14.95 -16.33 -19.42
C PHE A 104 -14.63 -17.81 -19.63
N GLU A 105 -13.44 -18.10 -20.14
CA GLU A 105 -12.87 -19.43 -20.28
C GLU A 105 -11.54 -19.51 -19.56
N LEU A 106 -11.19 -20.71 -19.13
CA LEU A 106 -9.92 -20.96 -18.49
C LEU A 106 -8.83 -20.85 -19.56
N ALA A 107 -7.85 -19.99 -19.33
CA ALA A 107 -6.66 -19.92 -20.16
C ALA A 107 -5.87 -21.23 -20.08
N GLU A 108 -4.96 -21.43 -21.03
CA GLU A 108 -4.10 -22.63 -21.09
C GLU A 108 -3.25 -22.84 -19.82
N ASP A 109 -3.04 -21.77 -19.05
CA ASP A 109 -2.38 -21.76 -17.76
C ASP A 109 -3.23 -22.30 -16.60
N GLY A 110 -4.46 -22.72 -16.85
CA GLY A 110 -5.34 -23.37 -15.88
C GLY A 110 -5.78 -22.52 -14.68
N LEU A 111 -5.30 -21.28 -14.52
CA LEU A 111 -5.53 -20.44 -13.33
C LEU A 111 -6.14 -19.09 -13.69
N THR A 112 -5.97 -18.62 -14.92
CA THR A 112 -6.48 -17.34 -15.40
C THR A 112 -7.79 -17.53 -16.14
N CYS A 113 -8.81 -16.77 -15.78
CA CYS A 113 -10.05 -16.68 -16.56
C CYS A 113 -9.90 -15.58 -17.61
N ARG A 114 -9.80 -15.95 -18.89
CA ARG A 114 -9.83 -15.02 -20.03
C ARG A 114 -11.27 -14.83 -20.50
N GLU A 115 -11.64 -13.66 -20.99
CA GLU A 115 -12.97 -13.48 -21.59
C GLU A 115 -13.14 -14.41 -22.81
N LYS A 116 -14.30 -15.08 -22.91
CA LYS A 116 -14.67 -15.95 -24.03
C LYS A 116 -14.92 -15.19 -25.32
N VAL A 117 -15.21 -13.89 -25.23
CA VAL A 117 -15.65 -13.10 -26.37
C VAL A 117 -14.84 -11.82 -26.43
N VAL A 118 -13.85 -11.82 -27.33
CA VAL A 118 -13.16 -10.60 -27.75
C VAL A 118 -14.09 -9.89 -28.72
N CYS A 119 -14.37 -8.61 -28.51
CA CYS A 119 -15.07 -7.80 -29.51
C CYS A 119 -14.38 -7.96 -30.87
N ASN A 120 -15.16 -8.15 -31.94
CA ASN A 120 -14.58 -8.19 -33.28
C ASN A 120 -14.05 -6.81 -33.69
N GLU A 121 -13.24 -6.75 -34.75
CA GLU A 121 -12.59 -5.51 -35.19
C GLU A 121 -13.60 -4.41 -35.59
N GLU A 122 -14.81 -4.77 -36.04
CA GLU A 122 -15.86 -3.80 -36.33
C GLU A 122 -16.50 -3.23 -35.06
N GLU A 123 -16.66 -4.04 -34.02
CA GLU A 123 -17.15 -3.63 -32.70
C GLU A 123 -16.14 -2.74 -31.98
N LYS A 124 -14.84 -3.05 -32.07
CA LYS A 124 -13.77 -2.19 -31.53
C LYS A 124 -13.77 -0.81 -32.18
N LYS A 125 -13.97 -0.73 -33.50
CA LYS A 125 -14.04 0.55 -34.24
C LYS A 125 -15.23 1.42 -33.84
N LYS A 126 -16.27 0.86 -33.21
CA LYS A 126 -17.41 1.64 -32.70
C LYS A 126 -17.11 2.33 -31.37
N CYS A 127 -16.03 1.93 -30.68
CA CYS A 127 -15.61 2.54 -29.44
C CYS A 127 -14.71 3.74 -29.71
N HIS A 128 -14.79 4.74 -28.83
CA HIS A 128 -13.84 5.84 -28.86
C HIS A 128 -12.42 5.32 -28.63
N GLU A 129 -11.39 6.02 -29.14
CA GLU A 129 -9.98 5.62 -28.98
C GLU A 129 -9.53 5.47 -27.51
N SER A 130 -10.22 6.14 -26.58
CA SER A 130 -9.97 6.05 -25.14
C SER A 130 -10.83 5.01 -24.42
N GLU A 131 -11.67 4.26 -25.14
CA GLU A 131 -12.54 3.23 -24.62
C GLU A 131 -12.03 1.83 -24.99
N ILE A 132 -12.30 0.88 -24.11
CA ILE A 132 -12.11 -0.54 -24.38
C ILE A 132 -13.47 -1.18 -24.69
N CYS A 133 -13.50 -2.06 -25.68
CA CYS A 133 -14.69 -2.83 -26.00
C CYS A 133 -14.76 -4.06 -25.08
N THR A 134 -15.86 -4.19 -24.33
CA THR A 134 -16.14 -5.32 -23.44
C THR A 134 -17.49 -5.94 -23.78
N ILE A 135 -17.66 -7.24 -23.56
CA ILE A 135 -18.92 -7.93 -23.85
C ILE A 135 -19.72 -8.06 -22.55
N ILE A 136 -20.81 -7.32 -22.45
CA ILE A 136 -21.74 -7.35 -21.31
C ILE A 136 -23.06 -7.94 -21.80
N ASP A 137 -23.52 -9.01 -21.15
CA ASP A 137 -24.77 -9.72 -21.51
C ASP A 137 -24.86 -10.04 -23.01
N THR A 138 -23.78 -10.56 -23.59
CA THR A 138 -23.64 -10.92 -25.02
C THR A 138 -23.67 -9.75 -26.01
N LYS A 139 -23.56 -8.50 -25.54
CA LYS A 139 -23.47 -7.30 -26.39
C LYS A 139 -22.12 -6.61 -26.22
N ALA A 140 -21.56 -6.14 -27.34
CA ALA A 140 -20.38 -5.27 -27.33
C ALA A 140 -20.75 -3.90 -26.75
N VAL A 141 -20.10 -3.53 -25.64
CA VAL A 141 -20.27 -2.27 -24.94
C VAL A 141 -18.91 -1.58 -24.82
N CYS A 142 -18.85 -0.32 -25.21
CA CYS A 142 -17.66 0.50 -25.04
C CYS A 142 -17.61 1.02 -23.61
N THR A 143 -16.55 0.70 -22.89
CA THR A 143 -16.36 1.04 -21.48
C THR A 143 -14.99 1.66 -21.27
N CYS A 144 -14.87 2.55 -20.28
CA CYS A 144 -13.55 3.02 -19.87
C CYS A 144 -12.76 1.90 -19.18
N ALA A 145 -11.44 1.90 -19.39
CA ALA A 145 -10.55 1.01 -18.66
C ALA A 145 -10.62 1.25 -17.15
N GLU A 146 -10.16 0.28 -16.35
CA GLU A 146 -10.09 0.42 -14.90
C GLU A 146 -9.28 1.66 -14.51
N GLY A 147 -9.77 2.44 -13.54
CA GLY A 147 -9.14 3.69 -13.14
C GLY A 147 -9.55 4.93 -13.94
N LEU A 148 -10.41 4.79 -14.95
CA LEU A 148 -10.91 5.89 -15.79
C LEU A 148 -12.44 6.04 -15.66
N GLN A 149 -12.92 7.27 -15.80
CA GLN A 149 -14.35 7.60 -15.85
C GLN A 149 -14.71 8.25 -17.17
N ARG A 150 -15.97 8.11 -17.58
CA ARG A 150 -16.48 8.73 -18.80
C ARG A 150 -16.91 10.16 -18.49
N LEU A 151 -16.18 11.15 -19.01
CA LEU A 151 -16.52 12.55 -18.89
C LEU A 151 -16.68 13.14 -20.30
N ASN A 152 -17.87 13.67 -20.60
CA ASN A 152 -18.20 14.21 -21.93
C ASN A 152 -17.95 13.23 -23.10
N GLY A 153 -18.18 11.93 -22.87
CA GLY A 153 -17.99 10.90 -23.89
C GLY A 153 -16.54 10.43 -24.08
N VAL A 154 -15.59 10.95 -23.31
CA VAL A 154 -14.17 10.56 -23.35
C VAL A 154 -13.77 9.98 -22.00
N CYS A 155 -13.02 8.88 -22.00
CA CYS A 155 -12.46 8.33 -20.78
C CYS A 155 -11.31 9.18 -20.26
N THR A 156 -11.37 9.57 -18.99
CA THR A 156 -10.38 10.42 -18.33
C THR A 156 -10.10 9.93 -16.90
N ASP A 157 -8.87 10.16 -16.46
CA ASP A 157 -8.40 9.99 -15.08
C ASP A 157 -8.65 11.24 -14.21
N LYS A 158 -9.14 12.34 -14.82
CA LYS A 158 -9.39 13.60 -14.14
C LYS A 158 -10.57 13.46 -13.19
N CYS A 159 -10.32 13.82 -11.94
CA CYS A 159 -11.35 13.94 -10.91
C CYS A 159 -11.99 15.33 -10.88
N THR A 160 -13.29 15.36 -10.59
CA THR A 160 -14.07 16.56 -10.30
C THR A 160 -14.23 16.80 -8.78
N THR A 161 -14.16 15.73 -7.99
CA THR A 161 -14.30 15.72 -6.54
C THR A 161 -13.05 16.26 -5.87
N LYS A 162 -13.24 17.22 -4.97
CA LYS A 162 -12.21 17.67 -4.03
C LYS A 162 -12.27 16.83 -2.77
N CYS A 163 -11.13 16.31 -2.34
CA CYS A 163 -11.04 15.53 -1.11
C CYS A 163 -10.82 16.45 0.09
N ASP A 164 -11.61 16.24 1.15
CA ASP A 164 -11.57 17.07 2.36
C ASP A 164 -10.27 16.92 3.17
N HIS A 165 -9.53 15.84 2.97
CA HIS A 165 -8.32 15.52 3.72
C HIS A 165 -7.05 15.86 2.92
N LYS A 166 -6.11 16.59 3.52
CA LYS A 166 -4.86 17.07 2.87
C LYS A 166 -4.02 15.95 2.24
N PHE A 167 -3.98 14.79 2.89
CA PHE A 167 -3.25 13.62 2.40
C PHE A 167 -4.14 12.62 1.65
N ALA A 168 -5.29 13.08 1.15
CA ALA A 168 -6.15 12.28 0.30
C ALA A 168 -6.20 12.89 -1.11
N LYS A 169 -6.16 12.02 -2.11
CA LYS A 169 -6.34 12.36 -3.52
C LYS A 169 -7.58 11.66 -4.06
N CYS A 170 -8.22 12.30 -5.03
CA CYS A 170 -9.28 11.63 -5.76
C CYS A 170 -8.67 10.66 -6.78
N VAL A 171 -9.27 9.48 -6.87
CA VAL A 171 -9.00 8.46 -7.88
C VAL A 171 -10.33 7.88 -8.33
N ILE A 172 -10.38 7.28 -9.52
CA ILE A 172 -11.59 6.61 -9.99
C ILE A 172 -11.47 5.12 -9.69
N ILE A 173 -12.43 4.57 -8.94
CA ILE A 173 -12.52 3.15 -8.60
C ILE A 173 -13.93 2.69 -8.93
N ASP A 174 -14.06 1.60 -9.68
CA ASP A 174 -15.34 1.07 -10.16
C ASP A 174 -16.18 2.12 -10.94
N ARG A 175 -15.52 3.02 -11.69
CA ARG A 175 -16.12 4.17 -12.41
C ARG A 175 -16.69 5.28 -11.51
N TYR A 176 -16.42 5.23 -10.21
CA TYR A 176 -16.80 6.29 -9.28
C TYR A 176 -15.57 7.01 -8.75
N GLU A 177 -15.67 8.33 -8.64
CA GLU A 177 -14.66 9.12 -7.94
C GLU A 177 -14.66 8.77 -6.45
N ARG A 178 -13.50 8.35 -5.93
CA ARG A 178 -13.27 8.06 -4.52
C ARG A 178 -12.04 8.80 -4.02
N CYS A 179 -12.17 9.43 -2.86
CA CYS A 179 -11.03 9.95 -2.14
C CYS A 179 -10.25 8.80 -1.49
N THR A 180 -8.98 8.65 -1.84
CA THR A 180 -8.06 7.65 -1.26
C THR A 180 -6.85 8.36 -0.66
N CYS A 181 -6.21 7.74 0.32
CA CYS A 181 -5.01 8.31 0.91
C CYS A 181 -3.85 8.28 -0.10
N ILE A 182 -3.04 9.32 -0.09
CA ILE A 182 -1.82 9.39 -0.87
C ILE A 182 -0.84 8.36 -0.29
N TYR A 183 -0.28 7.53 -1.16
CA TYR A 183 0.77 6.58 -0.79
C TYR A 183 1.91 7.29 -0.03
N PRO A 184 2.42 6.76 1.09
CA PRO A 184 2.23 5.41 1.64
C PRO A 184 1.12 5.30 2.69
N LEU A 185 0.29 6.34 2.83
CA LEU A 185 -0.77 6.36 3.82
C LEU A 185 -2.00 5.60 3.34
N SER A 186 -2.74 5.00 4.26
CA SER A 186 -3.99 4.30 4.02
C SER A 186 -5.08 4.76 4.98
N LYS A 187 -6.35 4.49 4.64
CA LYS A 187 -7.47 4.82 5.52
C LYS A 187 -7.55 3.82 6.66
N THR A 188 -7.82 4.31 7.86
CA THR A 188 -8.16 3.43 8.99
C THR A 188 -9.59 2.88 8.86
N SER A 189 -9.80 1.66 9.39
CA SER A 189 -11.09 0.97 9.36
C SER A 189 -12.19 1.64 10.22
N ASN A 190 -11.84 2.62 11.05
CA ASN A 190 -12.70 3.13 12.14
C ASN A 190 -13.55 4.36 11.76
N GLY A 191 -13.91 4.55 10.48
CA GLY A 191 -14.91 5.54 10.06
C GLY A 191 -14.50 7.02 10.09
N ASN A 192 -13.47 7.40 10.87
CA ASN A 192 -12.84 8.71 10.78
C ASN A 192 -11.82 8.70 9.63
N GLN A 193 -12.03 9.53 8.61
CA GLN A 193 -11.20 9.67 7.39
C GLN A 193 -9.76 10.18 7.67
N MET A 194 -8.99 9.49 8.51
CA MET A 194 -7.58 9.77 8.76
C MET A 194 -6.71 8.84 7.93
N CYS A 195 -5.72 9.45 7.25
CA CYS A 195 -4.69 8.74 6.48
C CYS A 195 -3.50 8.43 7.38
N THR A 196 -3.26 7.15 7.65
CA THR A 196 -2.22 6.66 8.56
C THR A 196 -1.24 5.72 7.87
N LEU A 197 -0.03 5.59 8.42
CA LEU A 197 0.98 4.69 7.88
C LEU A 197 0.86 3.31 8.54
N GLU A 198 0.01 2.44 7.98
CA GLU A 198 -0.21 1.09 8.52
C GLU A 198 0.56 0.01 7.75
N PHE A 199 0.58 0.11 6.42
CA PHE A 199 1.03 -0.98 5.55
C PHE A 199 2.54 -0.97 5.32
N TYR A 200 3.08 -2.14 5.00
CA TYR A 200 4.50 -2.36 4.71
C TYR A 200 4.70 -2.47 3.21
N SER A 201 5.73 -1.82 2.69
CA SER A 201 6.07 -1.86 1.27
C SER A 201 7.45 -2.46 1.02
N TYR A 202 7.54 -3.20 -0.07
CA TYR A 202 8.78 -3.85 -0.51
C TYR A 202 8.99 -3.62 -2.00
N ILE A 203 10.24 -3.50 -2.41
CA ILE A 203 10.63 -3.31 -3.81
C ILE A 203 11.11 -4.65 -4.37
N LEU A 204 10.46 -5.06 -5.45
CA LEU A 204 10.79 -6.21 -6.26
C LEU A 204 11.30 -5.73 -7.61
N VAL A 205 12.41 -6.29 -8.08
CA VAL A 205 13.02 -5.94 -9.36
C VAL A 205 13.39 -7.18 -10.14
N PHE A 206 12.98 -7.22 -11.41
CA PHE A 206 13.29 -8.33 -12.32
C PHE A 206 13.10 -7.94 -13.79
N GLN A 207 13.66 -8.74 -14.70
CA GLN A 207 13.40 -8.69 -16.13
C GLN A 207 12.55 -9.89 -16.55
N THR A 208 11.54 -9.66 -17.39
CA THR A 208 10.83 -10.74 -18.04
C THR A 208 11.68 -11.41 -19.12
N ASN A 209 11.31 -12.63 -19.50
CA ASN A 209 11.89 -13.32 -20.65
C ASN A 209 11.22 -12.95 -21.99
N ASP A 210 10.38 -11.92 -22.01
CA ASP A 210 9.75 -11.45 -23.25
C ASP A 210 10.78 -10.79 -24.17
N THR A 211 10.60 -10.95 -25.48
CA THR A 211 11.44 -10.31 -26.52
C THR A 211 10.94 -8.92 -26.91
N GLU A 212 9.72 -8.57 -26.50
CA GLU A 212 9.12 -7.27 -26.76
C GLU A 212 9.84 -6.15 -25.97
N PRO A 213 9.98 -4.95 -26.56
CA PRO A 213 10.54 -3.81 -25.85
C PRO A 213 9.56 -3.31 -24.77
N TYR A 214 10.13 -2.79 -23.68
CA TYR A 214 9.43 -2.23 -22.52
C TYR A 214 8.80 -0.86 -22.83
N THR A 215 7.84 -0.85 -23.75
CA THR A 215 6.99 0.30 -24.04
C THR A 215 5.91 0.46 -22.98
N SER A 216 5.29 1.64 -22.86
CA SER A 216 4.17 1.84 -21.93
C SER A 216 3.06 0.81 -22.14
N SER A 217 2.66 0.57 -23.39
CA SER A 217 1.64 -0.43 -23.73
C SER A 217 2.04 -1.84 -23.31
N PHE A 218 3.30 -2.24 -23.52
CA PHE A 218 3.79 -3.53 -23.04
C PHE A 218 3.67 -3.63 -21.51
N CYS A 219 4.15 -2.63 -20.79
CA CYS A 219 4.13 -2.59 -19.33
C CYS A 219 2.70 -2.66 -18.77
N ASP A 220 1.79 -1.89 -19.34
CA ASP A 220 0.38 -1.82 -18.93
C ASP A 220 -0.33 -3.15 -19.19
N ASN A 221 -0.09 -3.78 -20.35
CA ASN A 221 -0.67 -5.07 -20.70
C ASN A 221 -0.11 -6.22 -19.86
N LYS A 222 1.16 -6.15 -19.45
CA LYS A 222 1.83 -7.22 -18.68
C LYS A 222 1.53 -7.15 -17.19
N LEU A 223 1.22 -5.98 -16.65
CA LEU A 223 1.00 -5.78 -15.21
C LEU A 223 -0.10 -6.67 -14.60
N PRO A 224 -1.26 -6.93 -15.25
CA PRO A 224 -2.26 -7.85 -14.73
C PRO A 224 -1.75 -9.29 -14.58
N ASP A 225 -0.99 -9.79 -15.55
CA ASP A 225 -0.38 -11.13 -15.50
C ASP A 225 0.64 -11.24 -14.37
N ILE A 226 1.50 -10.21 -14.25
CA ILE A 226 2.47 -10.10 -13.15
C ILE A 226 1.76 -10.08 -11.79
N THR A 227 0.73 -9.24 -11.66
CA THR A 227 -0.04 -9.10 -10.41
C THR A 227 -0.68 -10.41 -10.01
N SER A 228 -1.25 -11.15 -10.97
CA SER A 228 -1.86 -12.45 -10.75
C SER A 228 -0.83 -13.48 -10.27
N ALA A 229 0.33 -13.55 -10.92
CA ALA A 229 1.40 -14.44 -10.50
C ALA A 229 1.93 -14.11 -9.10
N LEU A 230 2.12 -12.83 -8.78
CA LEU A 230 2.58 -12.39 -7.46
C LEU A 230 1.55 -12.70 -6.36
N LYS A 231 0.24 -12.59 -6.66
CA LYS A 231 -0.82 -13.03 -5.73
C LYS A 231 -0.76 -14.54 -5.48
N VAL A 232 -0.35 -15.36 -6.44
CA VAL A 232 -0.12 -16.79 -6.23
C VAL A 232 1.12 -17.04 -5.35
N VAL A 233 2.21 -16.29 -5.58
CA VAL A 233 3.48 -16.42 -4.83
C VAL A 233 3.33 -15.98 -3.36
N PHE A 234 2.68 -14.85 -3.13
CA PHE A 234 2.61 -14.21 -1.81
C PHE A 234 1.27 -14.44 -1.09
N GLY A 235 0.23 -14.86 -1.81
CA GLY A 235 -1.09 -15.11 -1.25
C GLY A 235 -1.86 -13.83 -0.90
N ARG A 236 -2.90 -13.99 -0.07
CA ARG A 236 -3.84 -12.91 0.32
C ARG A 236 -3.21 -11.74 1.08
N GLU A 237 -2.00 -11.92 1.62
CA GLU A 237 -1.32 -10.87 2.39
C GLU A 237 -0.79 -9.76 1.49
N LEU A 238 -0.58 -10.05 0.19
CA LEU A 238 -0.24 -9.05 -0.82
C LEU A 238 -1.51 -8.27 -1.20
N LEU A 239 -1.65 -7.07 -0.62
CA LEU A 239 -2.80 -6.21 -0.82
C LEU A 239 -2.77 -5.51 -2.18
N LYS A 240 -1.59 -5.04 -2.60
CA LYS A 240 -1.42 -4.24 -3.82
C LYS A 240 -0.07 -4.47 -4.48
N VAL A 241 -0.06 -4.44 -5.80
CA VAL A 241 1.13 -4.37 -6.65
C VAL A 241 1.06 -3.06 -7.43
N GLU A 242 2.10 -2.23 -7.33
CA GLU A 242 2.19 -0.97 -8.08
C GLU A 242 3.47 -0.95 -8.92
N THR A 243 3.37 -0.50 -10.17
CA THR A 243 4.55 -0.25 -10.99
C THR A 243 5.22 1.05 -10.56
N VAL A 244 6.48 0.97 -10.13
CA VAL A 244 7.33 2.14 -9.84
C VAL A 244 8.08 2.57 -11.10
N SER A 245 8.62 1.61 -11.84
CA SER A 245 9.28 1.86 -13.12
C SER A 245 9.17 0.64 -14.03
N CYS A 246 9.05 0.90 -15.33
CA CYS A 246 9.10 -0.12 -16.37
C CYS A 246 9.92 0.47 -17.53
N LYS A 247 11.19 0.08 -17.61
CA LYS A 247 12.14 0.60 -18.62
C LYS A 247 12.97 -0.50 -19.26
N ASN A 248 13.87 -1.10 -18.50
CA ASN A 248 14.64 -2.29 -18.93
C ASN A 248 14.41 -3.48 -17.98
N GLU A 249 13.71 -3.22 -16.89
CA GLU A 249 13.32 -4.14 -15.84
C GLU A 249 12.02 -3.58 -15.23
N PHE A 250 11.22 -4.47 -14.64
CA PHE A 250 10.11 -4.06 -13.80
C PHE A 250 10.66 -3.74 -12.42
N VAL A 251 10.36 -2.54 -11.92
CA VAL A 251 10.51 -2.15 -10.52
C VAL A 251 9.11 -2.03 -9.95
N LEU A 252 8.74 -2.98 -9.10
CA LEU A 252 7.40 -3.09 -8.54
C LEU A 252 7.45 -2.86 -7.05
N ARG A 253 6.42 -2.20 -6.54
CA ARG A 253 6.14 -2.07 -5.12
C ARG A 253 5.07 -3.07 -4.73
N LEU A 254 5.40 -3.89 -3.74
CA LEU A 254 4.51 -4.87 -3.12
C LEU A 254 4.05 -4.32 -1.78
N VAL A 255 2.74 -4.18 -1.58
CA VAL A 255 2.15 -3.63 -0.35
C VAL A 255 1.47 -4.75 0.44
N PHE A 256 1.83 -4.88 1.71
CA PHE A 256 1.32 -5.89 2.64
C PHE A 256 0.69 -5.25 3.87
N GLU A 257 -0.31 -5.93 4.43
CA GLU A 257 -0.91 -5.52 5.70
C GLU A 257 0.08 -5.63 6.87
N ASN A 258 0.85 -6.72 6.89
CA ASN A 258 1.77 -7.06 7.96
C ASN A 258 3.20 -7.18 7.44
N LYS A 259 4.17 -6.93 8.33
CA LYS A 259 5.60 -7.13 8.05
C LYS A 259 5.87 -8.56 7.64
N GLN A 260 6.56 -8.73 6.52
CA GLN A 260 6.80 -10.04 5.92
C GLN A 260 8.09 -10.66 6.44
N HIS A 261 8.03 -11.95 6.77
CA HIS A 261 9.21 -12.70 7.17
C HIS A 261 10.19 -12.87 5.98
N PRO A 262 11.52 -12.81 6.17
CA PRO A 262 12.49 -12.94 5.08
C PRO A 262 12.37 -14.22 4.24
N ALA A 263 11.77 -15.28 4.78
CA ALA A 263 11.48 -16.50 4.03
C ALA A 263 10.36 -16.31 2.99
N VAL A 264 9.35 -15.47 3.28
CA VAL A 264 8.27 -15.16 2.34
C VAL A 264 8.82 -14.31 1.19
N LEU A 265 9.62 -13.29 1.50
CA LEU A 265 10.24 -12.40 0.51
C LEU A 265 11.21 -13.14 -0.44
N ARG A 266 11.83 -14.24 0.01
CA ARG A 266 12.72 -15.07 -0.82
C ARG A 266 12.00 -15.97 -1.82
N ARG A 267 10.67 -16.09 -1.79
CA ARG A 267 9.92 -16.99 -2.67
C ARG A 267 10.15 -16.73 -4.16
N MET A 268 10.29 -15.46 -4.55
CA MET A 268 10.64 -15.12 -5.94
C MET A 268 12.09 -15.48 -6.28
N SER A 269 13.05 -15.24 -5.38
CA SER A 269 14.45 -15.64 -5.58
C SER A 269 14.62 -17.16 -5.68
N ASN A 270 13.61 -17.92 -5.26
CA ASN A 270 13.66 -19.37 -5.18
C ASN A 270 13.10 -20.11 -6.39
N CYS A 271 12.83 -19.40 -7.50
CA CYS A 271 12.48 -19.94 -8.82
C CYS A 271 11.60 -21.20 -8.80
N GLN A 272 10.28 -21.02 -8.92
CA GLN A 272 9.33 -22.12 -8.72
C GLN A 272 9.45 -23.24 -9.77
N TYR A 273 9.64 -22.88 -11.05
CA TYR A 273 9.89 -23.83 -12.13
C TYR A 273 11.01 -23.29 -13.03
N PRO A 274 12.27 -23.71 -12.81
CA PRO A 274 13.39 -23.32 -13.65
C PRO A 274 13.39 -24.07 -14.99
N GLN A 275 13.55 -23.34 -16.09
CA GLN A 275 13.81 -23.87 -17.43
C GLN A 275 14.97 -23.10 -18.06
N GLY A 276 16.19 -23.63 -17.92
CA GLY A 276 17.41 -22.89 -18.29
C GLY A 276 17.59 -21.65 -17.42
N ASP A 277 17.76 -20.47 -18.04
CA ASP A 277 17.84 -19.17 -17.35
C ASP A 277 16.46 -18.51 -17.13
N VAL A 278 15.37 -19.26 -17.28
CA VAL A 278 14.01 -18.74 -17.11
C VAL A 278 13.36 -19.35 -15.88
N CYS A 279 12.86 -18.51 -15.00
CA CYS A 279 11.98 -18.86 -13.89
C CYS A 279 10.53 -18.63 -14.28
N ILE A 280 9.75 -19.71 -14.29
CA ILE A 280 8.33 -19.67 -14.60
C ILE A 280 7.57 -19.55 -13.26
N PHE A 281 6.74 -18.52 -13.16
CA PHE A 281 5.78 -18.30 -12.08
C PHE A 281 4.36 -18.36 -12.66
N PRO A 282 3.54 -19.35 -12.26
CA PRO A 282 2.17 -19.43 -12.74
C PRO A 282 1.36 -18.18 -12.36
N PRO A 283 0.41 -17.74 -13.20
CA PRO A 283 -0.02 -18.38 -14.45
C PRO A 283 0.88 -18.14 -15.67
N LYS A 284 1.38 -16.92 -15.89
CA LYS A 284 2.08 -16.53 -17.14
C LYS A 284 3.29 -15.62 -16.94
N LEU A 285 3.93 -15.67 -15.78
CA LEU A 285 5.06 -14.81 -15.49
C LEU A 285 6.38 -15.56 -15.69
N ASN A 286 7.03 -15.29 -16.83
CA ASN A 286 8.36 -15.82 -17.15
C ASN A 286 9.42 -14.75 -16.88
N VAL A 287 10.33 -15.05 -15.96
CA VAL A 287 11.34 -14.11 -15.46
C VAL A 287 12.73 -14.64 -15.76
N LYS A 288 13.68 -13.79 -16.16
CA LYS A 288 15.08 -14.20 -16.29
C LYS A 288 15.67 -14.44 -14.90
N ALA A 289 16.12 -15.65 -14.61
CA ALA A 289 16.54 -16.07 -13.27
C ALA A 289 17.68 -15.18 -12.74
N THR A 290 18.65 -14.88 -13.59
CA THR A 290 19.79 -13.97 -13.32
C THR A 290 19.39 -12.53 -13.02
N SER A 291 18.20 -12.09 -13.43
CA SER A 291 17.72 -10.71 -13.25
C SER A 291 17.03 -10.46 -11.90
N LEU A 292 16.68 -11.53 -11.17
CA LEU A 292 15.92 -11.43 -9.92
C LEU A 292 16.76 -10.83 -8.80
N LYS A 293 16.43 -9.59 -8.41
CA LYS A 293 17.06 -8.95 -7.25
C LYS A 293 16.35 -9.36 -5.96
N ALA A 294 17.09 -9.40 -4.86
CA ALA A 294 16.52 -9.65 -3.55
C ALA A 294 15.45 -8.59 -3.22
N ILE A 295 14.27 -9.05 -2.77
CA ILE A 295 13.20 -8.14 -2.35
C ILE A 295 13.65 -7.43 -1.07
N LYS A 296 13.64 -6.10 -1.11
CA LYS A 296 14.04 -5.25 0.02
C LYS A 296 12.85 -4.43 0.49
N GLU A 297 12.77 -4.19 1.78
CA GLU A 297 11.80 -3.25 2.33
C GLU A 297 12.10 -1.84 1.78
N GLU A 298 11.05 -1.12 1.38
CA GLU A 298 11.20 0.25 0.90
C GLU A 298 11.48 1.17 2.08
N ASP A 299 12.52 1.99 1.98
CA ASP A 299 12.77 3.06 2.94
C ASP A 299 11.94 4.29 2.54
N LEU A 300 10.85 4.54 3.27
CA LEU A 300 9.95 5.65 2.98
C LEU A 300 10.58 7.02 3.24
N CYS A 301 11.69 7.10 4.01
CA CYS A 301 12.43 8.34 4.18
C CYS A 301 13.30 8.68 2.97
N ALA A 302 13.55 7.75 2.04
CA ALA A 302 14.37 7.97 0.84
C ALA A 302 13.62 8.75 -0.28
N GLY A 303 12.83 9.76 0.09
CA GLY A 303 12.13 10.67 -0.83
C GLY A 303 10.62 10.73 -0.58
N ILE A 304 9.94 9.59 -0.39
CA ILE A 304 8.47 9.53 -0.33
C ILE A 304 7.90 10.39 0.80
N LEU A 305 8.35 10.18 2.04
CA LEU A 305 7.90 10.97 3.19
C LEU A 305 8.45 12.40 3.14
N GLN A 306 9.61 12.60 2.53
CA GLN A 306 10.21 13.93 2.38
C GLN A 306 9.31 14.81 1.50
N GLU A 307 8.90 14.31 0.34
CA GLU A 307 7.99 14.99 -0.58
C GLU A 307 6.60 15.17 0.04
N LEU A 308 6.02 14.11 0.60
CA LEU A 308 4.65 14.14 1.11
C LEU A 308 4.45 15.14 2.25
N PHE A 309 5.46 15.30 3.12
CA PHE A 309 5.40 16.20 4.27
C PHE A 309 6.21 17.49 4.07
N ASN A 310 6.75 17.71 2.87
CA ASN A 310 7.60 18.85 2.54
C ASN A 310 8.73 19.03 3.57
N VAL A 311 9.38 17.91 3.91
CA VAL A 311 10.50 17.86 4.86
C VAL A 311 11.64 18.65 4.24
N SER A 312 11.93 19.83 4.82
CA SER A 312 13.03 20.65 4.35
C SER A 312 14.33 20.20 5.01
N ASP A 313 15.40 20.12 4.24
CA ASP A 313 16.74 19.84 4.77
C ASP A 313 17.23 20.91 5.76
N ALA A 314 16.57 22.05 5.84
CA ALA A 314 16.94 23.11 6.78
C ALA A 314 16.38 22.88 8.19
N SER A 315 15.13 22.44 8.34
CA SER A 315 14.43 22.44 9.64
C SER A 315 14.06 21.07 10.20
N SER A 316 13.97 20.05 9.34
CA SER A 316 13.43 18.74 9.71
C SER A 316 14.18 17.61 9.01
N GLU A 317 14.19 16.43 9.62
CA GLU A 317 14.80 15.23 9.06
C GLU A 317 13.89 14.03 9.21
N CYS A 318 13.87 13.17 8.19
CA CYS A 318 13.17 11.90 8.24
C CYS A 318 14.15 10.81 8.69
N THR A 319 13.75 10.04 9.70
CA THR A 319 14.52 8.93 10.25
C THR A 319 13.65 7.69 10.31
N LYS A 320 14.26 6.53 10.09
CA LYS A 320 13.64 5.21 10.25
C LYS A 320 14.31 4.50 11.41
N GLU A 321 13.52 4.13 12.42
CA GLU A 321 13.95 3.35 13.58
C GLU A 321 13.13 2.06 13.59
N GLU A 322 13.77 0.93 13.25
CA GLU A 322 13.11 -0.36 13.04
C GLU A 322 11.95 -0.26 12.03
N ASP A 323 10.71 -0.40 12.50
CA ASP A 323 9.46 -0.32 11.73
C ASP A 323 8.79 1.05 11.81
N ASN A 324 9.31 1.99 12.59
CA ASN A 324 8.73 3.30 12.79
C ASN A 324 9.47 4.37 11.99
N TYR A 325 8.71 5.34 11.50
CA TYR A 325 9.21 6.50 10.80
C TYR A 325 9.01 7.75 11.64
N SER A 326 9.99 8.63 11.66
CA SER A 326 10.00 9.84 12.48
C SER A 326 10.46 11.05 11.67
N ILE A 327 9.63 12.10 11.60
CA ILE A 327 10.02 13.41 11.02
C ILE A 327 10.35 14.36 12.17
N ARG A 328 11.64 14.43 12.53
CA ARG A 328 12.16 15.16 13.70
C ARG A 328 12.71 16.52 13.30
N CYS A 329 12.88 17.40 14.28
CA CYS A 329 13.52 18.70 14.08
C CYS A 329 15.03 18.56 14.11
N LYS A 330 15.71 19.21 13.14
CA LYS A 330 17.18 19.27 13.12
C LYS A 330 17.72 20.15 14.24
N GLU A 331 19.02 20.05 14.48
CA GLU A 331 19.72 20.93 15.40
C GLU A 331 19.49 22.41 15.05
N GLY A 332 19.33 23.26 16.06
CA GLY A 332 18.92 24.66 15.87
C GLY A 332 17.40 24.88 15.79
N PHE A 333 16.58 23.83 15.78
CA PHE A 333 15.12 23.91 15.82
C PHE A 333 14.55 23.29 17.11
N THR A 334 13.35 23.74 17.49
CA THR A 334 12.57 23.22 18.64
C THR A 334 11.27 22.62 18.15
N ALA A 335 10.92 21.47 18.73
CA ALA A 335 9.63 20.84 18.51
C ALA A 335 8.56 21.50 19.40
N TYR A 336 7.43 21.91 18.82
CA TYR A 336 6.31 22.52 19.58
C TYR A 336 4.98 21.76 19.45
N GLY A 337 5.01 20.57 18.86
CA GLY A 337 3.87 19.66 18.81
C GLY A 337 4.25 18.34 18.16
N GLU A 338 3.40 17.34 18.35
CA GLU A 338 3.61 15.96 17.90
C GLU A 338 2.31 15.41 17.32
N VAL A 339 2.41 14.71 16.19
CA VAL A 339 1.30 13.95 15.62
C VAL A 339 1.76 12.53 15.33
N LYS A 340 1.06 11.55 15.89
CA LYS A 340 1.22 10.13 15.58
C LYS A 340 0.17 9.69 14.57
N SER A 341 0.59 8.96 13.54
CA SER A 341 -0.26 8.48 12.44
C SER A 341 0.18 7.08 12.00
N GLY A 342 -0.32 6.05 12.69
CA GLY A 342 0.15 4.67 12.54
C GLY A 342 1.62 4.57 12.96
N ARG A 343 2.46 4.01 12.09
CA ARG A 343 3.92 3.87 12.28
C ARG A 343 4.71 5.16 12.03
N LEU A 344 4.06 6.28 11.72
CA LEU A 344 4.69 7.58 11.49
C LEU A 344 4.47 8.52 12.67
N THR A 345 5.55 9.09 13.21
CA THR A 345 5.50 10.22 14.16
C THR A 345 6.12 11.46 13.52
N ARG A 346 5.48 12.61 13.66
CA ARG A 346 5.97 13.87 13.09
C ARG A 346 5.93 14.98 14.13
N TRP A 347 6.97 15.81 14.14
CA TRP A 347 7.08 16.99 15.00
C TRP A 347 7.04 18.27 14.17
N PHE A 348 6.50 19.33 14.75
CA PHE A 348 6.51 20.67 14.14
C PHE A 348 7.72 21.46 14.64
N CYS A 349 8.50 22.01 13.70
CA CYS A 349 9.78 22.63 14.00
C CYS A 349 9.73 24.15 13.88
N LYS A 350 10.19 24.85 14.91
CA LYS A 350 10.42 26.31 14.90
C LYS A 350 11.90 26.58 15.17
N ALA A 351 12.50 27.55 14.49
CA ALA A 351 13.87 27.97 14.79
C ALA A 351 14.00 28.32 16.28
N LYS A 352 15.10 27.89 16.92
CA LYS A 352 15.43 28.35 18.26
C LYS A 352 15.69 29.84 18.17
N ASP A 353 14.91 30.64 18.89
CA ASP A 353 15.21 32.05 19.07
C ASP A 353 16.57 32.12 19.80
N LEU A 354 17.64 32.43 19.07
CA LEU A 354 18.93 32.76 19.65
C LEU A 354 18.71 34.07 20.41
N LEU A 355 18.30 33.97 21.67
CA LEU A 355 18.33 35.09 22.59
C LEU A 355 19.79 35.46 22.81
N THR A 356 20.35 36.28 21.91
CA THR A 356 21.33 37.26 22.31
C THR A 356 20.67 38.14 23.34
N SER A 357 21.05 37.94 24.59
CA SER A 357 20.86 38.90 25.66
C SER A 357 21.48 40.24 25.25
N SER A 358 20.67 41.14 24.71
CA SER A 358 20.92 42.58 24.82
C SER A 358 19.59 43.32 24.70
N SER A 359 18.99 43.53 25.86
CA SER A 359 18.07 44.63 26.09
C SER A 359 18.78 45.95 25.82
N THR A 360 18.34 46.71 24.82
CA THR A 360 18.35 48.18 24.86
C THR A 360 17.21 48.72 24.02
N GLU A 361 16.30 49.40 24.71
CA GLU A 361 15.28 50.29 24.18
C GLU A 361 15.90 51.47 23.40
N SER A 362 15.26 51.91 22.31
CA SER A 362 15.08 53.33 22.00
C SER A 362 14.18 53.56 20.76
N ASN A 363 12.95 54.01 21.03
CA ASN A 363 12.13 55.05 20.38
C ASN A 363 12.24 55.40 18.87
N ALA A 364 11.05 55.31 18.21
CA ALA A 364 10.37 56.05 17.11
C ALA A 364 11.00 57.32 16.46
N PRO A 365 10.53 57.89 15.29
CA PRO A 365 9.15 57.84 14.72
C PRO A 365 8.95 57.81 13.16
N GLU A 366 7.66 57.85 12.78
CA GLU A 366 6.97 57.79 11.47
C GLU A 366 7.38 58.81 10.38
N THR A 367 7.18 58.43 9.10
CA THR A 367 6.74 59.34 8.00
C THR A 367 5.82 58.61 6.99
N VAL A 368 4.91 59.37 6.37
CA VAL A 368 3.64 58.96 5.74
C VAL A 368 3.58 59.32 4.23
N SER A 369 3.01 58.42 3.40
CA SER A 369 2.24 58.60 2.11
C SER A 369 2.90 58.93 0.75
N PRO A 370 2.20 58.79 -0.43
CA PRO A 370 1.42 57.65 -0.97
C PRO A 370 1.58 57.47 -2.54
N GLU A 371 0.74 56.60 -3.15
CA GLU A 371 0.45 56.35 -4.60
C GLU A 371 1.33 55.33 -5.35
N ALA A 372 0.87 54.48 -6.29
CA ALA A 372 -0.40 53.81 -6.64
C ALA A 372 -0.07 52.79 -7.78
N GLY A 373 -0.78 51.65 -7.88
CA GLY A 373 -0.97 50.95 -9.18
C GLY A 373 -0.49 49.49 -9.36
N SER A 374 -1.47 48.57 -9.30
CA SER A 374 -1.68 47.36 -10.13
C SER A 374 -0.75 46.11 -10.05
N ARG A 375 -1.29 44.99 -9.52
CA ARG A 375 -1.59 43.71 -10.22
C ARG A 375 -1.98 42.61 -9.21
N GLU A 376 -3.23 42.16 -9.24
CA GLU A 376 -3.65 40.93 -8.56
C GLU A 376 -3.00 39.71 -9.24
N THR A 377 -2.02 39.14 -8.55
CA THR A 377 -1.49 37.80 -8.85
C THR A 377 -1.74 36.99 -7.59
N THR A 378 -2.72 36.10 -7.61
CA THR A 378 -3.02 35.23 -6.46
C THR A 378 -1.96 34.14 -6.37
N THR A 379 -0.80 34.48 -5.81
CA THR A 379 0.21 33.53 -5.37
C THR A 379 -0.28 32.89 -4.07
N LEU A 380 -0.66 31.61 -4.12
CA LEU A 380 -0.89 30.77 -2.94
C LEU A 380 0.46 30.37 -2.33
N ASN A 381 1.25 31.37 -1.92
CA ASN A 381 2.49 31.23 -1.17
C ASN A 381 2.49 32.35 -0.12
N ASN A 382 1.61 32.22 0.87
CA ASN A 382 1.81 32.91 2.14
C ASN A 382 2.14 31.86 3.22
N PRO A 383 3.40 31.74 3.68
CA PRO A 383 3.78 30.87 4.79
C PRO A 383 3.17 31.30 6.14
N GLU A 384 2.35 32.35 6.14
CA GLU A 384 1.65 32.89 7.30
C GLU A 384 0.16 32.53 7.37
N ASP A 385 -0.36 31.48 6.73
CA ASP A 385 -1.73 31.04 7.05
C ASP A 385 -1.71 30.05 8.23
N PRO A 386 -2.13 30.48 9.45
CA PRO A 386 -2.12 29.62 10.63
C PRO A 386 -3.07 28.43 10.50
N CYS A 387 -4.03 28.45 9.57
CA CYS A 387 -4.89 27.32 9.27
C CYS A 387 -4.20 26.18 8.51
N ILE A 388 -3.01 26.41 7.94
CA ILE A 388 -2.18 25.35 7.33
C ILE A 388 -1.82 24.27 8.37
N SER A 389 -1.72 24.64 9.65
CA SER A 389 -1.44 23.73 10.77
C SER A 389 -2.63 22.84 11.17
N ILE A 390 -3.80 23.02 10.54
CA ILE A 390 -5.08 22.36 10.84
C ILE A 390 -5.33 22.30 12.36
N PRO A 391 -5.40 23.47 13.01
CA PRO A 391 -5.43 23.51 14.47
C PRO A 391 -6.77 23.06 15.05
N CYS A 392 -7.86 23.05 14.28
CA CYS A 392 -9.20 22.67 14.74
C CYS A 392 -9.42 21.15 14.68
N PHE A 393 -9.81 20.56 15.81
CA PHE A 393 -10.18 19.15 15.98
C PHE A 393 -11.64 18.90 15.56
N ASN A 394 -12.03 17.61 15.50
CA ASN A 394 -13.41 17.17 15.26
C ASN A 394 -14.10 17.85 14.07
N ASN A 395 -13.36 18.00 12.97
CA ASN A 395 -13.82 18.65 11.73
C ASN A 395 -14.30 20.10 11.92
N GLY A 396 -13.79 20.83 12.92
CA GLY A 396 -14.00 22.27 13.04
C GLY A 396 -13.42 23.04 11.85
N LEU A 397 -14.12 24.07 11.39
CA LEU A 397 -13.66 24.91 10.28
C LEU A 397 -12.65 25.94 10.80
N CYS A 398 -11.43 25.90 10.27
CA CYS A 398 -10.41 26.89 10.62
C CYS A 398 -10.55 28.15 9.77
N LYS A 399 -10.53 29.31 10.43
CA LYS A 399 -10.47 30.64 9.79
C LYS A 399 -9.25 31.40 10.29
N LYS A 400 -8.57 32.13 9.40
CA LYS A 400 -7.48 33.02 9.76
C LYS A 400 -8.04 34.17 10.62
N GLY A 401 -7.51 34.31 11.82
CA GLY A 401 -7.85 35.34 12.79
C GLY A 401 -6.90 36.56 12.72
N PRO A 402 -7.18 37.61 13.52
CA PRO A 402 -6.34 38.81 13.59
C PRO A 402 -4.91 38.48 14.05
N LYS A 403 -3.90 39.23 13.60
CA LYS A 403 -2.49 39.07 14.00
C LYS A 403 -1.92 37.66 13.77
N ASN A 404 -2.28 37.03 12.65
CA ASN A 404 -1.76 35.71 12.26
C ASN A 404 -2.14 34.56 13.20
N THR A 405 -3.24 34.73 13.94
CA THR A 405 -3.85 33.69 14.79
C THR A 405 -4.87 32.89 14.00
N TYR A 406 -5.38 31.79 14.54
CA TYR A 406 -6.48 31.04 13.95
C TYR A 406 -7.71 31.07 14.85
N MET A 407 -8.88 30.84 14.28
CA MET A 407 -10.13 30.66 14.99
C MET A 407 -10.84 29.41 14.47
N CYS A 408 -11.38 28.59 15.38
CA CYS A 408 -12.10 27.38 15.02
C CYS A 408 -13.61 27.56 15.17
N GLU A 409 -14.33 27.29 14.09
CA GLU A 409 -15.79 27.16 14.11
C GLU A 409 -16.16 25.69 14.28
N CYS A 410 -16.67 25.34 15.46
CA CYS A 410 -16.96 23.95 15.79
C CYS A 410 -18.26 23.46 15.16
N LYS A 411 -18.23 22.22 14.65
CA LYS A 411 -19.42 21.55 14.17
C LYS A 411 -20.36 21.21 15.34
N GLN A 412 -21.64 21.04 15.01
CA GLN A 412 -22.68 20.75 16.00
C GLN A 412 -22.33 19.49 16.81
N GLY A 413 -22.35 19.61 18.15
CA GLY A 413 -21.95 18.54 19.07
C GLY A 413 -20.51 18.65 19.61
N PHE A 414 -19.75 19.66 19.17
CA PHE A 414 -18.39 19.93 19.63
C PHE A 414 -18.25 21.39 20.10
N ALA A 415 -17.35 21.62 21.05
CA ALA A 415 -16.98 22.93 21.58
C ALA A 415 -15.53 22.95 22.05
N GLY A 416 -15.04 24.13 22.45
CA GLY A 416 -13.64 24.36 22.77
C GLY A 416 -12.98 25.29 21.77
N GLU A 417 -11.85 25.87 22.16
CA GLU A 417 -11.11 26.83 21.31
C GLU A 417 -10.62 26.15 20.02
N ARG A 418 -10.37 24.84 20.09
CA ARG A 418 -9.96 24.01 18.97
C ARG A 418 -10.99 22.91 18.67
N CYS A 419 -12.22 23.03 19.16
CA CYS A 419 -13.27 22.01 19.00
C CYS A 419 -12.90 20.63 19.58
N GLU A 420 -12.03 20.60 20.58
CA GLU A 420 -11.47 19.40 21.18
C GLU A 420 -12.45 18.70 22.15
N ARG A 421 -13.51 19.39 22.58
CA ARG A 421 -14.49 18.85 23.53
C ARG A 421 -15.78 18.45 22.82
N ASN A 422 -16.36 17.33 23.24
CA ASN A 422 -17.73 17.00 22.88
C ASN A 422 -18.67 17.92 23.67
N ALA A 423 -19.29 18.87 22.98
CA ALA A 423 -20.45 19.56 23.51
C ALA A 423 -21.61 18.58 23.38
N GLY A 424 -21.71 17.65 24.34
CA GLY A 424 -22.84 16.76 24.44
C GLY A 424 -24.10 17.59 24.25
N LYS A 425 -24.87 17.28 23.20
CA LYS A 425 -26.24 17.77 23.12
C LYS A 425 -26.85 17.29 24.42
N LYS A 426 -27.08 18.21 25.36
CA LYS A 426 -28.12 18.06 26.35
C LYS A 426 -29.33 17.68 25.51
N LEU A 427 -29.72 16.40 25.55
CA LEU A 427 -30.92 15.91 24.88
C LEU A 427 -32.09 16.57 25.62
N GLU A 428 -32.31 17.85 25.35
CA GLU A 428 -33.39 18.61 25.95
C GLU A 428 -34.68 18.29 25.21
N ALA A 429 -35.55 17.60 25.94
CA ALA A 429 -36.99 17.79 25.98
C ALA A 429 -37.85 17.39 24.76
N GLN A 430 -37.37 17.44 23.52
CA GLN A 430 -38.24 17.21 22.35
C GLN A 430 -38.62 15.74 22.13
N VAL A 431 -37.69 14.81 22.37
CA VAL A 431 -37.97 13.37 22.19
C VAL A 431 -38.89 12.86 23.32
N VAL A 432 -38.70 13.36 24.54
CA VAL A 432 -39.55 13.00 25.69
C VAL A 432 -40.97 13.53 25.49
N ALA A 433 -41.15 14.75 24.96
CA ALA A 433 -42.46 15.32 24.67
C ALA A 433 -43.22 14.56 23.56
N VAL A 434 -42.54 14.10 22.51
CA VAL A 434 -43.17 13.30 21.45
C VAL A 434 -43.55 11.92 21.96
N ILE A 435 -42.69 11.28 22.76
CA ILE A 435 -42.99 9.97 23.36
C ILE A 435 -44.15 10.08 24.36
N THR A 436 -44.20 11.10 25.22
CA THR A 436 -45.33 11.29 26.13
C THR A 436 -46.63 11.62 25.39
N PHE A 437 -46.58 12.38 24.30
CA PHE A 437 -47.76 12.68 23.47
C PHE A 437 -48.29 11.43 22.72
N LEU A 438 -47.39 10.59 22.18
CA LEU A 438 -47.75 9.34 21.51
C LEU A 438 -48.31 8.29 22.48
N ILE A 439 -47.72 8.18 23.69
CA ILE A 439 -48.24 7.31 24.75
C ILE A 439 -49.61 7.82 25.24
N GLY A 440 -49.78 9.14 25.36
CA GLY A 440 -51.05 9.78 25.70
C GLY A 440 -52.16 9.54 24.65
N MET A 441 -51.82 9.61 23.36
CA MET A 441 -52.75 9.26 22.25
C MET A 441 -53.12 7.77 22.26
N GLN A 442 -52.16 6.87 22.50
CA GLN A 442 -52.43 5.43 22.61
C GLN A 442 -53.37 5.08 23.79
N LEU A 443 -53.18 5.73 24.95
CA LEU A 443 -54.02 5.51 26.13
C LEU A 443 -55.43 6.08 25.95
N SER A 444 -55.57 7.23 25.30
CA SER A 444 -56.89 7.82 25.01
C SER A 444 -57.67 7.06 23.93
N LEU A 445 -56.99 6.51 22.92
CA LEU A 445 -57.59 5.56 21.97
C LEU A 445 -58.04 4.25 22.64
N ARG A 446 -57.27 3.71 23.59
CA ARG A 446 -57.71 2.53 24.37
C ARG A 446 -58.95 2.78 25.23
N TRP A 447 -59.07 3.97 25.83
CA TRP A 447 -60.27 4.37 26.58
C TRP A 447 -61.51 4.58 25.70
N MET A 448 -61.35 5.13 24.49
CA MET A 448 -62.48 5.33 23.57
C MET A 448 -62.98 4.03 22.91
N PHE A 449 -62.13 3.01 22.77
CA PHE A 449 -62.47 1.74 22.13
C PHE A 449 -62.70 0.56 23.09
N GLY A 450 -62.69 0.79 24.42
CA GLY A 450 -63.17 -0.19 25.41
C GLY A 450 -62.48 -1.56 25.37
N LEU A 451 -61.21 -1.62 24.95
CA LEU A 451 -60.41 -2.84 25.00
C LEU A 451 -59.60 -2.85 26.30
N ALA A 452 -60.14 -3.54 27.30
CA ALA A 452 -59.44 -3.88 28.54
C ALA A 452 -58.14 -4.66 28.26
#